data_AF-A0A2S2P9H1-F1
#
_entry.id   AF-A0A2S2P9H1-F1
#
_cell.length_a   1.000
_cell.length_b   1.000
_cell.length_c   1.000
_cell.angle_alpha   90.00
_cell.angle_beta   90.00
_cell.angle_gamma   90.00
#
_symmetry.space_group_name_H-M   'P 1'
#
loop_
_entity.id
_entity.type
_entity.pdbx_description
1 polymer ?
#
loop_
_entity_poly.entity_id
_entity_poly.type
_entity_poly.pdbx_seq_one_letter_code
_entity_poly.pdbx_strand_id
1 'polypeptide(L)'
;GRWTHRLLSSITRWLKKPPMALTFHLIEMLIGHGSYQSYLHKYNRADDSACVHCSDPDDSARHTIFCCPYWDAKRARMLLFLNGRPPTPEEVPDLLCGPAGIEEVAESTRKTFVRAHNEFCGMVDTIMSRKEEKERDRQRRV
;
A
#
# COMPACT_ATOMS: atom_id res chain seq x y z
N GLY A 1 12.64 -3.22 -8.33
CA GLY A 1 13.53 -4.04 -7.49
C GLY A 1 13.47 -3.63 -6.02
N ARG A 2 14.10 -2.50 -5.65
CA ARG A 2 14.26 -2.10 -4.24
C ARG A 2 12.95 -1.92 -3.46
N TRP A 3 11.88 -1.46 -4.10
CA TRP A 3 10.58 -1.27 -3.46
C TRP A 3 9.94 -2.59 -3.00
N THR A 4 9.72 -3.53 -3.92
CA THR A 4 9.16 -4.85 -3.59
C THR A 4 10.02 -5.60 -2.58
N HIS A 5 11.35 -5.50 -2.69
CA HIS A 5 12.27 -6.09 -1.70
C HIS A 5 12.10 -5.47 -0.30
N ARG A 6 11.79 -4.17 -0.20
CA ARG A 6 11.51 -3.52 1.09
C ARG A 6 10.22 -4.05 1.71
N LEU A 7 9.17 -4.20 0.92
CA LEU A 7 7.85 -4.67 1.39
C LEU A 7 7.80 -6.18 1.66
N LEU A 8 8.56 -6.96 0.91
CA LEU A 8 8.61 -8.42 0.97
C LEU A 8 10.05 -8.88 1.27
N SER A 9 10.60 -8.37 2.36
CA SER A 9 12.01 -8.57 2.75
C SER A 9 12.36 -10.04 3.08
N SER A 10 11.36 -10.88 3.36
CA SER A 10 11.53 -12.31 3.57
C SER A 10 10.68 -13.12 2.60
N ILE A 11 11.33 -13.68 1.57
CA ILE A 11 10.68 -14.59 0.61
C ILE A 11 10.10 -15.81 1.32
N THR A 12 10.81 -16.34 2.33
CA THR A 12 10.33 -17.49 3.12
C THR A 12 9.00 -17.17 3.81
N ARG A 13 8.85 -15.99 4.42
CA ARG A 13 7.57 -15.57 5.02
C ARG A 13 6.49 -15.42 3.96
N TRP A 14 6.82 -14.82 2.82
CA TRP A 14 5.87 -14.67 1.71
C TRP A 14 5.36 -15.99 1.15
N LEU A 15 6.22 -17.02 1.07
CA LEU A 15 5.83 -18.35 0.59
C LEU A 15 5.02 -19.14 1.63
N LYS A 16 5.31 -18.95 2.93
CA LYS A 16 4.63 -19.65 4.03
C LYS A 16 3.37 -18.93 4.54
N LYS A 17 3.09 -17.71 4.07
CA LYS A 17 1.93 -16.94 4.54
C LYS A 17 0.61 -17.70 4.30
N PRO A 18 -0.43 -17.43 5.10
CA PRO A 18 -1.78 -17.93 4.83
C PRO A 18 -2.23 -17.59 3.40
N PRO A 19 -3.06 -18.44 2.75
CA PRO A 19 -3.65 -18.11 1.47
C PRO A 19 -4.32 -16.74 1.53
N MET A 20 -3.98 -15.88 0.57
CA MET A 20 -4.53 -14.54 0.49
C MET A 20 -4.89 -14.21 -0.96
N ALA A 21 -5.96 -13.46 -1.15
CA ALA A 21 -6.29 -12.89 -2.44
C ALA A 21 -5.37 -11.69 -2.71
N LEU A 22 -4.62 -11.73 -3.81
CA LEU A 22 -3.89 -10.58 -4.30
C LEU A 22 -4.83 -9.77 -5.20
N THR A 23 -5.36 -8.67 -4.66
CA THR A 23 -6.18 -7.75 -5.45
C THR A 23 -5.29 -7.01 -6.47
N PHE A 24 -5.93 -6.51 -7.53
CA PHE A 24 -5.24 -5.73 -8.57
C PHE A 24 -4.47 -4.55 -7.96
N HIS A 25 -5.12 -3.74 -7.12
CA HIS A 25 -4.50 -2.58 -6.48
C HIS A 25 -3.40 -2.95 -5.47
N LEU A 26 -3.55 -4.07 -4.76
CA LEU A 26 -2.48 -4.56 -3.88
C LEU A 26 -1.23 -4.92 -4.69
N ILE A 27 -1.39 -5.58 -5.84
CA ILE A 27 -0.27 -5.91 -6.72
C ILE A 27 0.38 -4.62 -7.24
N GLU A 28 -0.41 -3.67 -7.74
CA GLU A 28 0.09 -2.38 -8.21
C GLU A 28 0.90 -1.63 -7.15
N MET A 29 0.41 -1.60 -5.90
CA MET A 29 1.15 -1.07 -4.76
C MET A 29 2.47 -1.81 -4.54
N LEU A 30 2.48 -3.15 -4.55
CA LEU A 30 3.67 -3.97 -4.30
C LEU A 30 4.77 -3.78 -5.35
N ILE A 31 4.38 -3.61 -6.62
CA ILE A 31 5.34 -3.45 -7.73
C ILE A 31 5.66 -1.98 -8.01
N GLY A 32 4.90 -1.04 -7.43
CA GLY A 32 5.06 0.40 -7.63
C GLY A 32 4.57 0.86 -9.00
N HIS A 33 3.52 0.22 -9.53
CA HIS A 33 2.89 0.55 -10.81
C HIS A 33 1.51 1.15 -10.60
N GLY A 34 0.95 1.79 -11.62
CA GLY A 34 -0.42 2.30 -11.61
C GLY A 34 -0.47 3.81 -11.82
N SER A 35 -1.40 4.48 -11.16
CA SER A 35 -1.69 5.92 -11.32
C SER A 35 -0.71 6.86 -10.59
N TYR A 36 0.50 6.40 -10.28
CA TYR A 36 1.56 7.20 -9.66
C TYR A 36 2.24 8.12 -10.67
N GLN A 37 2.37 9.43 -10.41
CA GLN A 37 3.01 10.34 -11.38
C GLN A 37 4.47 9.96 -11.67
N SER A 38 5.21 9.46 -10.68
CA SER A 38 6.57 8.95 -10.91
C SER A 38 6.61 7.78 -11.90
N TYR A 39 5.60 6.90 -11.87
CA TYR A 39 5.45 5.82 -12.83
C TYR A 39 4.99 6.32 -14.20
N LEU A 40 4.01 7.22 -14.25
CA LEU A 40 3.50 7.77 -15.50
C LEU A 40 4.57 8.59 -16.24
N HIS A 41 5.31 9.44 -15.53
CA HIS A 41 6.40 10.24 -16.06
C HIS A 41 7.50 9.37 -16.66
N LYS A 42 7.89 8.28 -15.98
CA LYS A 42 8.87 7.31 -16.48
C LYS A 42 8.50 6.75 -17.87
N TYR A 43 7.22 6.68 -18.19
CA TYR A 43 6.71 6.19 -19.48
C TYR A 43 6.15 7.32 -20.37
N ASN A 44 6.54 8.58 -20.14
CA ASN A 44 6.11 9.76 -20.89
C ASN A 44 4.58 9.93 -20.95
N ARG A 45 3.88 9.60 -19.85
CA ARG A 45 2.42 9.78 -19.69
C ARG A 45 2.05 10.88 -18.70
N ALA A 46 3.04 11.58 -18.14
CA ALA A 46 2.89 12.75 -17.30
C ALA A 46 4.11 13.66 -17.47
N ASP A 47 3.91 14.97 -17.34
CA ASP A 47 4.96 15.98 -17.54
C ASP A 47 6.07 15.87 -16.49
N ASP A 48 5.72 15.55 -15.24
CA ASP A 48 6.64 15.35 -14.13
C ASP A 48 6.17 14.25 -13.15
N SER A 49 6.98 13.99 -12.12
CA SER A 49 6.71 13.00 -11.07
C SER A 49 5.94 13.56 -9.87
N ALA A 50 5.58 14.84 -9.85
CA ALA A 50 5.07 15.50 -8.65
C ALA A 50 3.67 15.04 -8.29
N CYS A 51 3.36 14.97 -7.00
CA CYS A 51 2.02 14.59 -6.56
C CYS A 51 0.99 15.65 -6.94
N VAL A 52 -0.10 15.22 -7.58
CA VAL A 52 -1.22 16.11 -7.92
C VAL A 52 -2.14 16.43 -6.73
N HIS A 53 -1.89 15.81 -5.57
CA HIS A 53 -2.72 15.94 -4.38
C HIS A 53 -2.02 16.66 -3.22
N CYS A 54 -0.71 16.88 -3.31
CA CYS A 54 0.07 17.61 -2.31
C CYS A 54 1.38 18.10 -2.93
N SER A 55 2.22 18.82 -2.19
CA SER A 55 3.45 19.44 -2.72
C SER A 55 4.68 18.50 -2.79
N ASP A 56 4.50 17.19 -2.66
CA ASP A 56 5.61 16.23 -2.73
C ASP A 56 6.09 16.08 -4.20
N PRO A 57 7.40 16.19 -4.48
CA PRO A 57 7.92 16.10 -5.84
C PRO A 57 7.98 14.68 -6.42
N ASP A 58 7.77 13.64 -5.60
CA ASP A 58 7.79 12.24 -6.03
C ASP A 58 6.52 11.49 -5.59
N ASP A 59 5.54 11.46 -6.47
CA ASP A 59 4.37 10.60 -6.33
C ASP A 59 4.72 9.16 -6.66
N SER A 60 5.33 8.47 -5.70
CA SER A 60 5.59 7.04 -5.73
C SER A 60 4.55 6.25 -4.93
N ALA A 61 4.55 4.92 -5.07
CA ALA A 61 3.72 4.05 -4.23
C ALA A 61 3.97 4.28 -2.72
N ARG A 62 5.23 4.52 -2.35
CA ARG A 62 5.60 4.88 -0.98
C ARG A 62 4.88 6.14 -0.54
N HIS A 63 4.96 7.20 -1.36
CA HIS A 63 4.34 8.46 -1.05
C HIS A 63 2.81 8.33 -0.97
N THR A 64 2.16 7.84 -2.03
CA THR A 64 0.70 7.76 -2.10
C THR A 64 0.11 6.96 -0.93
N ILE A 65 0.64 5.76 -0.64
CA ILE A 65 0.05 4.87 0.34
C ILE A 65 0.37 5.30 1.78
N PHE A 66 1.60 5.72 2.05
CA PHE A 66 2.09 5.89 3.42
C PHE A 66 2.32 7.33 3.86
N CYS A 67 2.53 8.29 2.95
CA CYS A 67 2.98 9.64 3.31
C CYS A 67 2.02 10.76 2.88
N CYS A 68 1.30 10.60 1.77
CA CYS A 68 0.55 11.68 1.14
C CYS A 68 -0.60 12.16 2.04
N PRO A 69 -0.58 13.41 2.53
CA PRO A 69 -1.56 13.90 3.53
C PRO A 69 -3.01 13.87 3.01
N TYR A 70 -3.20 13.95 1.70
CA TYR A 70 -4.51 13.82 1.06
C TYR A 70 -5.23 12.51 1.43
N TRP A 71 -4.47 11.43 1.69
CA TRP A 71 -5.00 10.11 2.01
C TRP A 71 -5.01 9.78 3.52
N ASP A 72 -4.71 10.74 4.41
CA ASP A 72 -4.65 10.50 5.86
C ASP A 72 -5.94 9.91 6.43
N ALA A 73 -7.10 10.42 6.00
CA ALA A 73 -8.40 9.91 6.42
C ALA A 73 -8.61 8.42 6.06
N LYS A 74 -7.94 7.92 5.02
CA LYS A 74 -8.00 6.50 4.63
C LYS A 74 -7.07 5.63 5.47
N ARG A 75 -5.96 6.19 5.98
CA ARG A 75 -5.07 5.51 6.93
C ARG A 75 -5.60 5.47 8.36
N ALA A 76 -6.56 6.32 8.72
CA ALA A 76 -7.03 6.49 10.10
C ALA A 76 -7.40 5.17 10.80
N ARG A 77 -8.04 4.21 10.11
CA ARG A 77 -8.41 2.92 10.72
C ARG A 77 -7.22 2.01 11.04
N MET A 78 -6.09 2.18 10.34
CA MET A 78 -4.87 1.41 10.61
C MET A 78 -4.24 1.76 11.96
N LEU A 79 -4.47 2.97 12.49
CA LEU A 79 -3.95 3.40 13.79
C LEU A 79 -4.43 2.48 14.93
N LEU A 80 -5.61 1.87 14.78
CA LEU A 80 -6.15 0.91 15.75
C LEU A 80 -5.30 -0.37 15.86
N PHE A 81 -4.58 -0.73 14.80
CA PHE A 81 -3.75 -1.95 14.74
C PHE A 81 -2.27 -1.68 15.00
N LEU A 82 -1.84 -0.41 14.91
CA LEU A 82 -0.44 -0.01 14.95
C LEU A 82 -0.12 0.93 16.12
N ASN A 83 -0.79 0.75 17.26
CA ASN A 83 -0.58 1.54 18.48
C ASN A 83 -0.69 3.06 18.26
N GLY A 84 -1.70 3.50 17.49
CA GLY A 84 -1.91 4.92 17.20
C GLY A 84 -1.01 5.49 16.10
N ARG A 85 -0.18 4.66 15.45
CA ARG A 85 0.76 5.07 14.40
C ARG A 85 0.15 4.83 13.01
N PRO A 86 0.46 5.66 12.00
CA PRO A 86 0.14 5.32 10.62
C PRO A 86 0.97 4.11 10.17
N PRO A 87 0.48 3.34 9.19
CA PRO A 87 1.27 2.26 8.59
C PRO A 87 2.50 2.82 7.89
N THR A 88 3.61 2.09 7.96
CA THR A 88 4.82 2.36 7.18
C THR A 88 5.15 1.14 6.30
N PRO A 89 6.05 1.29 5.32
CA PRO A 89 6.52 0.15 4.52
C PRO A 89 7.06 -1.01 5.37
N GLU A 90 7.61 -0.73 6.55
CA GLU A 90 8.22 -1.70 7.45
C GLU A 90 7.20 -2.65 8.09
N GLU A 91 5.94 -2.24 8.26
CA GLU A 91 4.88 -3.12 8.79
C GLU A 91 4.25 -4.02 7.72
N VAL A 92 4.48 -3.78 6.43
CA VAL A 92 3.85 -4.53 5.34
C VAL A 92 4.12 -6.04 5.39
N PRO A 93 5.35 -6.53 5.67
CA PRO A 93 5.58 -7.96 5.85
C PRO A 93 4.64 -8.59 6.88
N ASP A 94 4.41 -7.93 8.01
CA ASP A 94 3.57 -8.43 9.10
C ASP A 94 2.08 -8.30 8.77
N LEU A 95 1.68 -7.22 8.11
CA LEU A 95 0.29 -7.00 7.66
C LEU A 95 -0.13 -7.98 6.57
N LEU A 96 0.78 -8.40 5.68
CA LEU A 96 0.46 -9.32 4.59
C LEU A 96 0.71 -10.78 4.96
N CYS A 97 1.82 -11.08 5.65
CA CYS A 97 2.25 -12.46 5.91
C CYS A 97 1.94 -12.93 7.33
N GLY A 98 1.57 -12.03 8.23
CA GLY A 98 1.40 -12.31 9.65
C GLY A 98 2.72 -12.29 10.42
N PRO A 99 2.69 -12.27 11.77
CA PRO A 99 3.90 -12.31 12.58
C PRO A 99 4.77 -13.52 12.24
N ALA A 100 6.08 -13.40 12.47
CA ALA A 100 6.97 -14.54 12.36
C ALA A 100 6.49 -15.67 13.29
N GLY A 101 6.37 -16.90 12.75
CA GLY A 101 5.86 -18.04 13.52
C GLY A 101 4.35 -18.03 13.77
N ILE A 102 3.54 -17.42 12.89
CA ILE A 102 2.07 -17.34 13.05
C ILE A 102 1.37 -18.69 13.27
N GLU A 103 1.97 -19.81 12.88
CA GLU A 103 1.42 -21.15 13.14
C GLU A 103 1.39 -21.49 14.65
N GLU A 104 2.30 -20.89 15.44
CA GLU A 104 2.47 -21.15 16.88
C GLU A 104 1.82 -20.06 17.75
N VAL A 105 1.26 -19.00 17.16
CA VAL A 105 0.67 -17.89 17.93
C VAL A 105 -0.77 -18.16 18.35
N ALA A 106 -1.15 -17.57 19.49
CA ALA A 106 -2.50 -17.66 20.04
C ALA A 106 -3.59 -17.25 19.03
N GLU A 107 -4.78 -17.87 19.16
CA GLU A 107 -5.95 -17.56 18.32
C GLU A 107 -6.31 -16.07 18.31
N SER A 108 -6.17 -15.37 19.45
CA SER A 108 -6.40 -13.93 19.56
C SER A 108 -5.45 -13.12 18.67
N THR A 109 -4.18 -13.52 18.61
CA THR A 109 -3.16 -12.91 17.73
C THR A 109 -3.50 -13.17 16.28
N ARG A 110 -3.90 -14.39 15.91
CA ARG A 110 -4.35 -14.71 14.54
C ARG A 110 -5.56 -13.87 14.11
N LYS A 111 -6.58 -13.74 14.98
CA LYS A 111 -7.75 -12.88 14.71
C LYS A 111 -7.37 -11.41 14.53
N THR A 112 -6.44 -10.91 15.34
CA THR A 112 -5.95 -9.52 15.23
C THR A 112 -5.21 -9.30 13.91
N PHE A 113 -4.35 -10.25 13.52
CA PHE A 113 -3.69 -10.26 12.22
C PHE A 113 -4.71 -10.22 11.07
N VAL A 114 -5.69 -11.13 11.05
CA VAL A 114 -6.70 -11.17 9.97
C VAL A 114 -7.45 -9.84 9.85
N ARG A 115 -7.79 -9.21 10.98
CA ARG A 115 -8.44 -7.89 10.98
C ARG A 115 -7.52 -6.79 10.43
N ALA A 116 -6.27 -6.76 10.87
CA ALA A 116 -5.29 -5.78 10.40
C ALA A 116 -4.98 -5.95 8.91
N HIS A 117 -4.85 -7.20 8.45
CA HIS A 117 -4.67 -7.56 7.05
C HIS A 117 -5.81 -7.05 6.18
N ASN A 118 -7.06 -7.39 6.55
CA ASN A 118 -8.23 -6.96 5.80
C ASN A 118 -8.36 -5.44 5.77
N GLU A 119 -8.03 -4.77 6.88
CA GLU A 119 -8.04 -3.31 6.93
C GLU A 119 -6.98 -2.71 6.01
N PHE A 120 -5.78 -3.26 6.01
CA PHE A 120 -4.70 -2.80 5.16
C PHE A 120 -5.02 -2.98 3.68
N CYS A 121 -5.51 -4.16 3.27
CA CYS A 121 -5.92 -4.43 1.90
C CYS A 121 -7.06 -3.48 1.46
N GLY A 122 -8.09 -3.31 2.29
CA GLY A 122 -9.20 -2.40 1.99
C GLY A 122 -8.77 -0.93 1.92
N MET A 123 -7.81 -0.50 2.75
CA MET A 123 -7.20 0.81 2.68
C MET A 123 -6.47 1.02 1.34
N VAL A 124 -5.62 0.08 0.93
CA VAL A 124 -4.88 0.14 -0.33
C VAL A 124 -5.84 0.19 -1.51
N ASP A 125 -6.83 -0.70 -1.58
CA ASP A 125 -7.83 -0.71 -2.64
C ASP A 125 -8.60 0.62 -2.71
N THR A 126 -8.98 1.18 -1.56
CA THR A 126 -9.72 2.45 -1.51
C THR A 126 -8.88 3.64 -2.00
N ILE A 127 -7.61 3.72 -1.59
CA ILE A 127 -6.70 4.79 -2.01
C ILE A 127 -6.44 4.68 -3.52
N MET A 128 -6.07 3.49 -3.98
CA MET A 128 -5.70 3.25 -5.37
C MET A 128 -6.88 3.45 -6.32
N SER A 129 -8.06 2.88 -6.01
CA SER A 129 -9.28 3.08 -6.81
C SER A 129 -9.60 4.56 -7.01
N ARG A 130 -9.60 5.34 -5.91
CA ARG A 130 -9.92 6.77 -5.96
C ARG A 130 -8.85 7.58 -6.68
N LYS A 131 -7.59 7.19 -6.54
CA LYS A 131 -6.48 7.86 -7.24
C LYS A 131 -6.56 7.63 -8.74
N GLU A 132 -6.82 6.39 -9.17
CA GLU A 132 -7.01 6.04 -10.59
C GLU A 132 -8.17 6.81 -11.23
N GLU A 133 -9.30 6.91 -10.54
CA GLU A 133 -10.46 7.69 -11.00
C GLU A 133 -10.07 9.16 -11.19
N LYS A 134 -9.42 9.76 -10.19
CA LYS A 134 -8.94 11.15 -10.26
C LYS A 134 -7.93 11.37 -11.39
N GLU A 135 -7.02 10.42 -11.60
CA GLU A 135 -6.03 10.51 -12.66
C GLU A 135 -6.68 10.39 -14.04
N ARG A 136 -7.65 9.48 -14.20
CA ARG A 136 -8.43 9.34 -15.44
C ARG A 136 -9.20 10.62 -15.76
N ASP A 137 -9.80 11.25 -14.77
CA ASP A 137 -10.50 12.51 -14.94
C ASP A 137 -9.57 13.67 -15.26
N ARG A 138 -8.36 13.70 -14.69
CA ARG A 138 -7.33 14.68 -15.02
C ARG A 138 -6.89 14.55 -16.47
N GLN A 139 -6.56 13.35 -16.92
CA GLN A 139 -6.10 13.08 -18.29
C GLN A 139 -7.16 13.34 -19.36
N ARG A 140 -8.45 13.26 -19.02
CA ARG A 140 -9.56 13.61 -19.93
C ARG A 140 -9.74 15.12 -20.14
N ARG A 141 -9.20 15.94 -19.24
CA ARG A 141 -9.35 17.40 -19.26
C ARG A 141 -8.17 18.11 -19.93
N VAL A 142 -7.12 17.36 -20.26
CA VAL A 142 -5.94 17.79 -21.02
C VAL A 142 -6.17 17.44 -22.49
#